data_AF-M1WJ65-F1
#
_entry.id   AF-M1WJ65-F1
#
_cell.length_a   1.000
_cell.length_b   1.000
_cell.length_c   1.000
_cell.angle_alpha   90.00
_cell.angle_beta   90.00
_cell.angle_gamma   90.00
#
_symmetry.space_group_name_H-M   'P 1'
#
loop_
_entity.id
_entity.type
_entity.pdbx_description
1 polymer ?
#
loop_
_entity_poly.entity_id
_entity_poly.type
_entity_poly.pdbx_seq_one_letter_code
_entity_poly.pdbx_strand_id
1 'polypeptide(L)'
;MLIPILIFVIAAICLFFIINSISTNRARRIKKLELQKLRKYQQYEQLRKQRIQLRIEITEKEQALAALRKNQAGITTISANELDLNDVDENVKIGRYLIQEGKITREQNAKVLGKINVMQMDYLGSCLALGFIDLETAKKAIKINRVTTNSFELN
;
A
#
# COMPACT_ATOMS: atom_id res chain seq x y z
N MET A 1 -45.99 -64.53 15.25
CA MET A 1 -44.51 -64.45 15.23
C MET A 1 -43.92 -63.76 14.00
N LEU A 2 -44.64 -63.63 12.88
CA LEU A 2 -44.13 -62.95 11.66
C LEU A 2 -43.97 -61.42 11.83
N ILE A 3 -44.88 -60.77 12.54
CA ILE A 3 -44.87 -59.30 12.75
C ILE A 3 -43.59 -58.81 13.46
N PRO A 4 -43.13 -59.38 14.60
CA PRO A 4 -41.90 -58.91 15.24
C PRO A 4 -40.65 -59.14 14.39
N ILE A 5 -40.61 -60.23 13.61
CA ILE A 5 -39.51 -60.50 12.66
C ILE A 5 -39.47 -59.43 11.57
N LEU A 6 -40.64 -59.05 11.04
CA LEU A 6 -40.75 -58.03 9.99
C LEU A 6 -40.33 -56.63 10.50
N ILE A 7 -40.71 -56.28 11.73
CA ILE A 7 -40.25 -55.04 12.39
C ILE A 7 -38.72 -55.05 12.57
N PHE A 8 -38.17 -56.18 12.99
CA PHE A 8 -36.72 -56.33 13.20
C PHE A 8 -35.94 -56.17 11.88
N VAL A 9 -36.43 -56.76 10.79
CA VAL A 9 -35.82 -56.63 9.46
C VAL A 9 -35.86 -55.18 8.97
N ILE A 10 -37.00 -54.48 9.13
CA ILE A 10 -37.12 -53.06 8.75
C ILE A 10 -36.16 -52.20 9.60
N ALA A 11 -36.09 -52.44 10.90
CA ALA A 11 -35.17 -51.72 11.78
C ALA A 11 -33.70 -51.93 11.38
N ALA A 12 -33.31 -53.16 11.03
CA ALA A 12 -31.97 -53.48 10.56
C ALA A 12 -31.64 -52.77 9.23
N ILE A 13 -32.58 -52.73 8.29
CA ILE A 13 -32.43 -52.01 7.01
C ILE A 13 -32.27 -50.51 7.26
N CYS A 14 -33.14 -49.91 8.09
CA CYS A 14 -33.04 -48.49 8.45
C CYS A 14 -31.68 -48.16 9.10
N LEU A 15 -31.23 -49.00 10.03
CA LEU A 15 -29.94 -48.81 10.71
C LEU A 15 -28.77 -48.88 9.71
N PHE A 16 -28.80 -49.84 8.78
CA PHE A 16 -27.80 -49.94 7.71
C PHE A 16 -27.77 -48.68 6.83
N PHE A 17 -28.92 -48.15 6.43
CA PHE A 17 -29.02 -46.90 5.66
C PHE A 17 -28.46 -45.70 6.42
N ILE A 18 -28.76 -45.58 7.72
CA ILE A 18 -28.27 -44.49 8.56
C ILE A 18 -26.74 -44.56 8.67
N ILE A 19 -26.18 -45.73 8.96
CA ILE A 19 -24.71 -45.91 9.05
C ILE A 19 -24.04 -45.55 7.73
N ASN A 20 -24.59 -46.02 6.60
CA ASN A 20 -24.01 -45.75 5.29
C ASN A 20 -24.09 -44.25 4.94
N SER A 21 -25.20 -43.58 5.28
CA SER A 21 -25.35 -42.13 5.10
C SER A 21 -24.35 -41.33 5.94
N ILE A 22 -24.13 -41.72 7.20
CA ILE A 22 -23.13 -41.08 8.08
C ILE A 22 -21.71 -41.30 7.52
N SER A 23 -21.38 -42.52 7.12
CA SER A 23 -20.06 -42.86 6.58
C SER A 23 -19.74 -42.07 5.31
N THR A 24 -20.67 -42.04 4.35
CA THR A 24 -20.50 -41.30 3.10
C THR A 24 -20.41 -39.79 3.32
N ASN A 25 -21.23 -39.22 4.22
CA ASN A 25 -21.14 -37.81 4.57
C ASN A 25 -19.82 -37.46 5.27
N ARG A 26 -19.34 -38.33 6.16
CA ARG A 26 -18.02 -38.16 6.81
C ARG A 26 -16.90 -38.18 5.78
N ALA A 27 -16.90 -39.15 4.87
CA ALA A 27 -15.91 -39.24 3.80
C ALA A 27 -15.91 -37.99 2.90
N ARG A 28 -17.11 -37.48 2.53
CA ARG A 28 -17.25 -36.24 1.75
C ARG A 28 -16.70 -35.02 2.49
N ARG A 29 -16.99 -34.90 3.79
CA ARG A 29 -16.47 -33.79 4.62
C ARG A 29 -14.96 -33.85 4.76
N ILE A 30 -14.38 -35.03 4.97
CA ILE A 30 -12.92 -35.21 5.04
C ILE A 30 -12.27 -34.78 3.72
N LYS A 31 -12.73 -35.29 2.58
CA LYS A 31 -12.21 -34.88 1.26
C LYS A 31 -12.32 -33.37 1.04
N LYS A 32 -13.43 -32.75 1.44
CA LYS A 32 -13.61 -31.30 1.33
C LYS A 32 -12.59 -30.53 2.18
N LEU A 33 -12.34 -30.97 3.42
CA LEU A 33 -11.35 -30.38 4.31
C LEU A 33 -9.93 -30.55 3.78
N GLU A 34 -9.59 -31.72 3.23
CA GLU A 34 -8.30 -31.98 2.58
C GLU A 34 -8.07 -31.06 1.38
N LEU A 35 -9.07 -30.90 0.52
CA LEU A 35 -9.01 -29.96 -0.61
C LEU A 35 -8.84 -28.51 -0.14
N GLN A 36 -9.54 -28.10 0.93
CA GLN A 36 -9.38 -26.77 1.50
C GLN A 36 -7.97 -26.57 2.08
N LYS A 37 -7.42 -27.58 2.78
CA LYS A 37 -6.04 -27.55 3.30
C LYS A 37 -5.04 -27.42 2.16
N LEU A 38 -5.19 -28.20 1.09
CA LEU A 38 -4.33 -28.14 -0.09
C LEU A 38 -4.37 -26.76 -0.75
N ARG A 39 -5.56 -26.19 -0.95
CA ARG A 39 -5.70 -24.84 -1.53
C ARG A 39 -5.03 -23.78 -0.67
N LYS A 40 -5.22 -23.81 0.66
CA LYS A 40 -4.56 -22.87 1.57
C LYS A 40 -3.03 -23.03 1.55
N TYR A 41 -2.54 -24.26 1.47
CA TYR A 41 -1.12 -24.53 1.36
C TYR A 41 -0.53 -23.95 0.06
N GLN A 42 -1.21 -24.14 -1.07
CA GLN A 42 -0.80 -23.56 -2.35
C GLN A 42 -0.80 -22.03 -2.32
N GLN A 43 -1.83 -21.40 -1.73
CA GLN A 43 -1.87 -19.94 -1.54
C GLN A 43 -0.71 -19.44 -0.68
N TYR A 44 -0.40 -20.15 0.41
CA TYR A 44 0.73 -19.80 1.27
C TYR A 44 2.07 -19.91 0.51
N GLU A 45 2.29 -20.98 -0.24
CA GLU A 45 3.50 -21.15 -1.05
C GLU A 45 3.64 -20.05 -2.12
N GLN A 46 2.54 -19.65 -2.78
CA GLN A 46 2.54 -18.52 -3.72
C GLN A 46 2.92 -17.21 -3.03
N LEU A 47 2.31 -16.88 -1.90
CA LEU A 47 2.62 -15.68 -1.13
C LEU A 47 4.07 -15.68 -0.64
N ARG A 48 4.58 -16.85 -0.22
CA ARG A 48 5.97 -17.01 0.19
C ARG A 48 6.92 -16.70 -0.97
N LYS A 49 6.66 -17.22 -2.17
CA LYS A 49 7.46 -16.94 -3.37
C LYS A 49 7.41 -15.45 -3.74
N GLN A 50 6.23 -14.84 -3.73
CA GLN A 50 6.07 -13.40 -3.97
C GLN A 50 6.86 -12.56 -2.96
N ARG A 51 6.81 -12.92 -1.67
CA ARG A 51 7.58 -12.23 -0.63
C ARG A 51 9.08 -12.31 -0.86
N ILE A 52 9.58 -13.45 -1.31
CA ILE A 52 11.01 -13.62 -1.65
C ILE A 52 11.36 -12.75 -2.86
N GLN A 53 10.56 -12.77 -3.93
CA GLN A 53 10.77 -11.93 -5.10
C GLN A 53 10.78 -10.43 -4.76
N LEU A 54 9.81 -9.97 -3.97
CA LEU A 54 9.75 -8.58 -3.53
C LEU A 54 10.95 -8.18 -2.68
N ARG A 55 11.48 -9.09 -1.84
CA ARG A 55 12.72 -8.83 -1.09
C ARG A 55 13.91 -8.65 -2.02
N ILE A 56 14.04 -9.51 -3.04
CA ILE A 56 15.10 -9.40 -4.04
C ILE A 56 14.98 -8.06 -4.77
N GLU A 57 13.77 -7.70 -5.22
CA GLU A 57 13.52 -6.43 -5.90
C GLU A 57 13.85 -5.23 -5.01
N ILE A 58 13.46 -5.25 -3.73
CA ILE A 58 13.85 -4.19 -2.77
C ILE A 58 15.37 -4.08 -2.70
N THR A 59 16.09 -5.19 -2.53
CA THR A 59 17.55 -5.17 -2.45
C THR A 59 18.20 -4.66 -3.75
N GLU A 60 17.67 -5.01 -4.91
CA GLU A 60 18.15 -4.50 -6.20
C GLU A 60 17.90 -3.00 -6.34
N LYS A 61 16.72 -2.51 -5.94
CA LYS A 61 16.40 -1.08 -5.97
C LYS A 61 17.24 -0.28 -4.97
N GLU A 62 17.50 -0.83 -3.79
CA GLU A 62 18.41 -0.23 -2.80
C GLU A 62 19.84 -0.14 -3.33
N GLN A 63 20.34 -1.20 -3.96
CA GLN A 63 21.65 -1.20 -4.62
C GLN A 63 21.71 -0.19 -5.78
N ALA A 64 20.66 -0.11 -6.59
CA ALA A 64 20.56 0.89 -7.66
C ALA A 64 20.54 2.32 -7.10
N LEU A 65 19.81 2.57 -6.00
CA LEU A 65 19.81 3.87 -5.32
C LEU A 65 21.18 4.20 -4.72
N ALA A 66 21.88 3.23 -4.13
CA ALA A 66 23.23 3.41 -3.61
C ALA A 66 24.22 3.73 -4.74
N ALA A 67 24.11 3.05 -5.89
CA ALA A 67 24.92 3.32 -7.08
C ALA A 67 24.65 4.72 -7.65
N LEU A 68 23.37 5.14 -7.73
CA LEU A 68 23.00 6.49 -8.15
C LEU A 68 23.52 7.56 -7.19
N ARG A 69 23.44 7.34 -5.86
CA ARG A 69 24.01 8.24 -4.85
C ARG A 69 25.53 8.35 -4.97
N LYS A 70 26.23 7.24 -5.23
CA LYS A 70 27.68 7.23 -5.44
C LYS A 70 28.09 7.95 -6.74
N ASN A 71 27.31 7.79 -7.81
CA ASN A 71 27.55 8.50 -9.08
C ASN A 71 27.17 9.99 -9.00
N GLN A 72 26.23 10.37 -8.13
CA GLN A 72 25.97 11.77 -7.78
C GLN A 72 27.07 12.41 -6.94
N ALA A 73 28.06 11.67 -6.43
CA ALA A 73 29.24 12.29 -5.82
C ALA A 73 30.17 12.95 -6.88
N GLY A 74 29.97 12.68 -8.17
CA GLY A 74 30.70 13.31 -9.28
C GLY A 74 29.85 14.24 -10.17
N ILE A 75 28.52 14.20 -10.04
CA ILE A 75 27.63 15.23 -10.59
C ILE A 75 27.42 16.18 -9.43
N THR A 76 27.95 17.39 -9.51
CA THR A 76 27.62 18.50 -8.62
C THR A 76 26.09 18.57 -8.50
N THR A 77 25.54 17.89 -7.50
CA THR A 77 24.25 18.23 -6.93
C THR A 77 24.46 19.65 -6.49
N ILE A 78 23.94 20.57 -7.30
CA ILE A 78 23.83 21.99 -7.00
C ILE A 78 23.57 22.07 -5.50
N SER A 79 24.61 22.47 -4.77
CA SER A 79 24.62 22.44 -3.32
C SER A 79 23.45 23.32 -2.89
N ALA A 80 22.63 22.82 -1.98
CA ALA A 80 21.57 23.63 -1.37
C ALA A 80 22.13 24.88 -0.66
N ASN A 81 23.45 25.00 -0.52
CA ASN A 81 24.16 26.16 0.00
C ASN A 81 24.65 27.15 -1.09
N GLU A 82 24.56 26.84 -2.38
CA GLU A 82 25.04 27.71 -3.48
C GLU A 82 23.91 28.39 -4.27
N LEU A 83 22.65 28.02 -4.05
CA LEU A 83 21.53 28.86 -4.48
C LEU A 83 21.14 29.79 -3.33
N ASP A 84 21.60 31.03 -3.45
CA ASP A 84 21.05 32.26 -2.88
C ASP A 84 19.67 32.06 -2.21
N LEU A 85 19.69 31.72 -0.92
CA LEU A 85 18.51 31.35 -0.12
C LEU A 85 17.80 32.57 0.48
N ASN A 86 18.21 33.77 0.10
CA ASN A 86 17.69 35.00 0.71
C ASN A 86 16.40 35.53 0.04
N ASP A 87 15.87 34.86 -0.99
CA ASP A 87 14.67 35.37 -1.70
C ASP A 87 13.79 34.26 -2.34
N VAL A 88 13.71 33.08 -1.73
CA VAL A 88 12.88 31.98 -2.28
C VAL A 88 11.45 32.08 -1.79
N ASP A 89 10.55 32.52 -2.68
CA ASP A 89 9.08 32.49 -2.58
C ASP A 89 8.57 31.26 -1.80
N GLU A 90 7.76 31.49 -0.76
CA GLU A 90 7.17 30.44 0.11
C GLU A 90 6.49 29.33 -0.70
N ASN A 91 5.91 29.66 -1.85
CA ASN A 91 5.24 28.71 -2.74
C ASN A 91 6.20 27.64 -3.29
N VAL A 92 7.43 28.04 -3.60
CA VAL A 92 8.47 27.14 -4.14
C VAL A 92 8.95 26.18 -3.06
N LYS A 93 9.07 26.66 -1.81
CA LYS A 93 9.46 25.85 -0.65
C LYS A 93 8.42 24.77 -0.36
N ILE A 94 7.13 25.14 -0.38
CA ILE A 94 6.03 24.19 -0.16
C ILE A 94 5.93 23.16 -1.29
N GLY A 95 6.08 23.59 -2.55
CA GLY A 95 6.12 22.67 -3.69
C GLY A 95 7.24 21.64 -3.59
N ARG A 96 8.45 22.07 -3.20
CA ARG A 96 9.60 21.17 -2.97
C ARG A 96 9.34 20.16 -1.86
N TYR A 97 8.78 20.60 -0.73
CA TYR A 97 8.43 19.73 0.39
C TYR A 97 7.42 18.64 -0.03
N LEU A 98 6.36 19.03 -0.74
CA LEU A 98 5.34 18.08 -1.21
C LEU A 98 5.88 17.06 -2.23
N ILE A 99 6.85 17.45 -3.06
CA ILE A 99 7.54 16.52 -3.97
C ILE A 99 8.43 15.55 -3.19
N GLN A 100 9.20 16.04 -2.20
CA GLN A 100 10.10 15.20 -1.40
C GLN A 100 9.35 14.16 -0.56
N GLU A 101 8.20 14.53 0.00
CA GLU A 101 7.31 13.64 0.74
C GLU A 101 6.46 12.72 -0.17
N GLY A 102 6.64 12.81 -1.49
CA GLY A 102 5.90 12.01 -2.47
C GLY A 102 4.40 12.29 -2.50
N LYS A 103 3.95 13.45 -2.00
CA LYS A 103 2.55 13.87 -1.99
C LYS A 103 2.07 14.36 -3.35
N ILE A 104 2.98 14.87 -4.16
CA ILE A 104 2.72 15.27 -5.55
C ILE A 104 3.88 14.85 -6.45
N THR A 105 3.60 14.59 -7.72
CA THR A 105 4.63 14.31 -8.72
C THR A 105 5.25 15.61 -9.26
N ARG A 106 6.45 15.50 -9.87
CA ARG A 106 7.11 16.64 -10.53
C ARG A 106 6.23 17.25 -11.64
N GLU A 107 5.48 16.43 -12.36
CA GLU A 107 4.55 16.87 -13.39
C GLU A 107 3.36 17.64 -12.80
N GLN A 108 2.82 17.18 -11.67
CA GLN A 108 1.74 17.88 -10.96
C GLN A 108 2.22 19.24 -10.43
N ASN A 109 3.43 19.30 -9.86
CA ASN A 109 4.03 20.55 -9.40
C ASN A 109 4.19 21.58 -10.53
N ALA A 110 4.68 21.16 -11.71
CA ALA A 110 4.77 22.03 -12.88
C ALA A 110 3.40 22.56 -13.35
N LYS A 111 2.37 21.69 -13.33
CA LYS A 111 0.99 22.08 -13.67
C LYS A 111 0.40 23.08 -12.66
N VAL A 112 0.72 22.94 -11.37
CA VAL A 112 0.27 23.87 -10.33
C VAL A 112 0.98 25.22 -10.53
N LEU A 113 2.30 25.24 -10.67
CA LEU A 113 3.06 26.48 -10.88
C LEU A 113 2.56 27.28 -12.09
N GLY A 114 2.23 26.61 -13.19
CA GLY A 114 1.65 27.27 -14.37
C GLY A 114 0.23 27.81 -14.17
N LYS A 115 -0.52 27.31 -13.18
CA LYS A 115 -1.92 27.70 -12.90
C LYS A 115 -2.08 28.63 -11.70
N ILE A 116 -1.09 28.76 -10.82
CA ILE A 116 -1.13 29.68 -9.67
C ILE A 116 -1.44 31.11 -10.11
N ASN A 117 -0.73 31.60 -11.13
CA ASN A 117 -0.92 32.97 -11.64
C ASN A 117 -2.30 33.17 -12.29
N VAL A 118 -2.89 32.09 -12.83
CA VAL A 118 -4.21 32.12 -13.48
C VAL A 118 -5.33 32.04 -12.44
N MET A 119 -5.16 31.22 -11.41
CA MET A 119 -6.15 31.04 -10.35
C MET A 119 -6.09 32.15 -9.29
N GLN A 120 -5.01 32.93 -9.23
CA GLN A 120 -4.76 33.91 -8.16
C GLN A 120 -4.89 33.29 -6.76
N MET A 121 -4.47 32.03 -6.62
CA MET A 121 -4.52 31.27 -5.38
C MET A 121 -3.12 30.79 -5.00
N ASP A 122 -2.85 30.74 -3.71
CA ASP A 122 -1.60 30.18 -3.16
C ASP A 122 -1.34 28.77 -3.68
N TYR A 123 -0.08 28.34 -3.68
CA TYR A 123 0.34 27.03 -4.19
C TYR A 123 -0.50 25.87 -3.64
N LEU A 124 -0.75 25.84 -2.32
CA LEU A 124 -1.57 24.82 -1.68
C LEU A 124 -3.04 24.89 -2.08
N GLY A 125 -3.58 26.11 -2.23
CA GLY A 125 -4.95 26.32 -2.71
C GLY A 125 -5.12 25.80 -4.13
N SER A 126 -4.13 26.06 -4.99
CA SER A 126 -4.08 25.54 -6.36
C SER A 126 -3.91 24.02 -6.40
N CYS A 127 -3.09 23.42 -5.54
CA CYS A 127 -2.98 21.96 -5.40
C CYS A 127 -4.29 21.31 -4.94
N LEU A 128 -5.03 21.97 -4.05
CA LEU A 128 -6.31 21.49 -3.53
C LEU A 128 -7.42 21.63 -4.57
N ALA A 129 -7.49 22.77 -5.28
CA ALA A 129 -8.45 23.01 -6.34
C ALA A 129 -8.28 22.06 -7.54
N LEU A 130 -7.05 21.63 -7.82
CA LEU A 130 -6.74 20.64 -8.86
C LEU A 130 -6.91 19.19 -8.39
N GLY A 131 -7.26 18.95 -7.12
CA GLY A 131 -7.47 17.62 -6.55
C GLY A 131 -6.19 16.80 -6.39
N PHE A 132 -5.03 17.44 -6.33
CA PHE A 132 -3.75 16.76 -6.17
C PHE A 132 -3.43 16.43 -4.71
N ILE A 133 -4.03 17.15 -3.76
CA ILE A 133 -3.83 16.94 -2.32
C ILE A 133 -5.16 17.05 -1.57
N ASP A 134 -5.28 16.27 -0.49
CA ASP A 134 -6.38 16.39 0.46
C ASP A 134 -6.19 17.55 1.44
N LEU A 135 -7.30 18.02 2.02
CA LEU A 135 -7.33 19.13 2.97
C LEU A 135 -6.53 18.84 4.25
N GLU A 136 -6.43 17.57 4.66
CA GLU A 136 -5.55 17.15 5.77
C GLU A 136 -4.06 17.30 5.44
N THR A 137 -3.67 17.00 4.19
CA THR A 137 -2.29 17.11 3.71
C THR A 137 -1.88 18.57 3.60
N ALA A 138 -2.79 19.44 3.14
CA ALA A 138 -2.58 20.88 3.10
C ALA A 138 -2.35 21.47 4.51
N LYS A 139 -3.17 21.07 5.51
CA LYS A 139 -3.00 21.52 6.91
C LYS A 139 -1.67 21.08 7.51
N LYS A 140 -1.22 19.85 7.22
CA LYS A 140 0.09 19.33 7.68
C LYS A 140 1.25 20.12 7.06
N ALA A 141 1.19 20.40 5.76
CA ALA A 141 2.22 21.19 5.07
C ALA A 141 2.35 22.62 5.62
N ILE A 142 1.23 23.29 5.93
CA ILE A 142 1.24 24.62 6.55
C ILE A 142 1.89 24.61 7.94
N LYS A 143 1.53 23.61 8.77
CA LYS A 143 2.08 23.48 10.13
C LYS A 143 3.60 23.27 10.10
N ILE A 144 4.09 22.48 9.16
CA ILE A 144 5.52 22.18 9.04
C ILE A 144 6.28 23.40 8.53
N ASN A 145 5.76 24.11 7.51
CA ASN A 145 6.41 25.31 7.01
C ASN A 145 6.52 26.39 8.10
N ARG A 146 5.46 26.63 8.89
CA ARG A 146 5.48 27.59 10.02
C ARG A 146 6.52 27.25 11.10
N VAL A 147 6.73 25.96 11.39
CA VAL A 147 7.74 25.53 12.37
C VAL A 147 9.15 25.76 11.85
N THR A 148 9.38 25.56 10.54
CA THR A 148 10.71 25.77 9.93
C THR A 148 11.09 27.24 9.83
N THR A 149 10.13 28.15 9.63
CA THR A 149 10.39 29.59 9.57
C THR A 149 10.76 30.15 10.95
N ASN A 150 10.05 29.75 12.02
CA ASN A 150 10.36 30.21 13.38
C ASN A 150 11.69 29.68 13.94
N SER A 151 12.17 28.52 13.48
CA SER A 151 13.49 27.99 13.88
C SER A 151 14.67 28.72 13.22
N PHE A 152 14.43 29.49 12.15
CA PHE A 152 15.47 30.25 11.45
C PHE A 152 15.61 31.69 11.96
N GLU A 153 14.63 32.24 12.67
CA GLU A 153 14.68 33.59 13.27
C GLU A 153 15.34 33.63 14.66
N LEU A 154 15.75 32.49 15.21
CA LEU A 154 16.30 32.37 16.57
C LEU A 154 17.80 32.01 16.63
N ASN A 155 18.52 32.08 15.50
CA ASN A 155 19.99 31.92 15.44
C ASN A 155 20.67 33.13 14.81
#